data_AF-A0A8J8SZU1-F1
#
_entry.id   AF-A0A8J8SZU1-F1
#
_cell.length_a   1.000
_cell.length_b   1.000
_cell.length_c   1.000
_cell.angle_alpha   90.00
_cell.angle_beta   90.00
_cell.angle_gamma   90.00
#
_symmetry.space_group_name_H-M   'P 1'
#
loop_
_entity.id
_entity.type
_entity.pdbx_description
1 polymer ?
#
loop_
_entity_poly.entity_id
_entity_poly.type
_entity_poly.pdbx_seq_one_letter_code
_entity_poly.pdbx_strand_id
1 'polypeptide(L)'
;MLLYFLAGWLVFAHTVLLNLFICCKSKKKRLNLARLGIDTQKWKGVWPIQSAHRGGSKERTENTLSAFRHAMSLGVNLLECDVHMTKDGVVIVAHDSDLLRICGVVGSITDYNYADLPPIAKEFSLHFWFDTYKMRPEEDGKFTTLRELFEAAPDRLISIDLKGSSEGLSSKVDSLIREFNREDITIWGSMKYSLHKTLPTLNNNTPRFFSGFECFLIYTLYYMGLVWLYPMKSDVFMVPIATTSKMQFFGKMGQERKSSCLVRCIFIILIAMLRNCKPLFRHLRARGVPVVVWVLNEESDFEEALELFGEEIDGMMTDCPTKLALFAKSKRSLTV
;
A
#
# COMPACT_ATOMS: atom_id res chain seq x y z
N MET A 1 -6.81 5.96 41.17
CA MET A 1 -5.99 4.75 41.41
C MET A 1 -5.98 3.79 40.21
N LEU A 2 -7.14 3.39 39.66
CA LEU A 2 -7.22 2.51 38.48
C LEU A 2 -6.50 3.05 37.23
N LEU A 3 -6.68 4.35 36.92
CA LEU A 3 -6.02 5.03 35.79
C LEU A 3 -4.49 5.04 35.90
N TYR A 4 -3.95 5.17 37.12
CA TYR A 4 -2.50 5.12 37.37
C TYR A 4 -1.96 3.69 37.23
N PHE A 5 -2.73 2.68 37.64
CA PHE A 5 -2.38 1.27 37.43
C PHE A 5 -2.40 0.90 35.95
N LEU A 6 -3.41 1.37 35.20
CA LEU A 6 -3.49 1.21 33.74
C LEU A 6 -2.34 1.92 33.02
N ALA A 7 -2.04 3.16 33.39
CA ALA A 7 -0.91 3.90 32.82
C ALA A 7 0.44 3.22 33.14
N GLY A 8 0.63 2.75 34.38
CA GLY A 8 1.83 2.01 34.79
C GLY A 8 1.98 0.68 34.05
N TRP A 9 0.88 -0.06 33.85
CA TRP A 9 0.87 -1.28 33.05
C TRP A 9 1.14 -1.02 31.57
N LEU A 10 0.61 0.07 31.01
CA LEU A 10 0.89 0.46 29.62
C LEU A 10 2.36 0.80 29.44
N VAL A 11 2.95 1.59 30.35
CA VAL A 11 4.37 1.92 30.33
C VAL A 11 5.23 0.66 30.47
N PHE A 12 4.93 -0.21 31.43
CA PHE A 12 5.62 -1.50 31.62
C PHE A 12 5.48 -2.42 30.40
N ALA A 13 4.28 -2.53 29.83
CA ALA A 13 4.05 -3.32 28.62
C ALA A 13 4.84 -2.77 27.43
N HIS A 14 4.88 -1.44 27.26
CA HIS A 14 5.63 -0.77 26.18
C HIS A 14 7.15 -0.88 26.32
N THR A 15 7.67 -0.73 27.53
CA THR A 15 9.12 -0.65 27.76
C THR A 15 9.76 -2.01 28.00
N VAL A 16 9.03 -2.93 28.66
CA VAL A 16 9.56 -4.20 29.12
C VAL A 16 9.01 -5.36 28.28
N LEU A 17 7.68 -5.51 28.18
CA LEU A 17 7.10 -6.68 27.51
C LEU A 17 7.26 -6.64 25.98
N LEU A 18 7.10 -5.47 25.36
CA LEU A 18 7.24 -5.27 23.90
C LEU A 18 8.65 -5.59 23.39
N ASN A 19 9.68 -5.39 24.23
CA ASN A 19 11.07 -5.73 23.93
C ASN A 19 11.42 -7.19 24.28
N LEU A 20 10.77 -7.78 25.29
CA LEU A 20 11.06 -9.14 25.76
C LEU A 20 10.30 -10.24 24.99
N PHE A 21 9.11 -9.95 24.45
CA PHE A 21 8.24 -10.97 23.84
C PHE A 21 8.15 -10.83 22.31
N ILE A 22 9.21 -11.23 21.61
CA ILE A 22 9.21 -11.54 20.15
C ILE A 22 8.79 -13.02 19.94
N CYS A 23 8.00 -13.59 20.85
CA CYS A 23 8.03 -15.03 21.11
C CYS A 23 7.09 -15.90 20.25
N CYS A 24 6.24 -15.31 19.40
CA CYS A 24 5.38 -16.09 18.49
C CYS A 24 5.80 -15.87 17.04
N LYS A 25 6.82 -16.61 16.59
CA LYS A 25 7.12 -16.77 15.16
C LYS A 25 5.98 -17.57 14.51
N SER A 26 5.36 -16.99 13.48
CA SER A 26 4.34 -17.68 12.69
C SER A 26 4.97 -18.86 11.95
N LYS A 27 4.30 -20.02 11.91
CA LYS A 27 4.69 -21.18 11.09
C LYS A 27 4.40 -20.98 9.59
N LYS A 28 3.79 -19.85 9.19
CA LYS A 28 3.48 -19.52 7.79
C LYS A 28 4.76 -19.17 7.02
N LYS A 29 4.86 -19.61 5.76
CA LYS A 29 5.84 -19.09 4.80
C LYS A 29 5.63 -17.57 4.67
N ARG A 30 6.67 -16.79 4.96
CA ARG A 30 6.67 -15.33 4.83
C ARG A 30 7.22 -14.90 3.48
N LEU A 31 6.85 -13.70 3.05
CA LEU A 31 7.49 -13.03 1.93
C LEU A 31 9.00 -12.96 2.17
N ASN A 32 9.78 -13.48 1.24
CA ASN A 32 11.24 -13.50 1.33
C ASN A 32 11.85 -12.53 0.32
N LEU A 33 11.98 -11.27 0.76
CA LEU A 33 12.52 -10.17 -0.05
C LEU A 33 14.00 -10.38 -0.42
N ALA A 34 14.77 -11.11 0.40
CA ALA A 34 16.18 -11.40 0.12
C ALA A 34 16.37 -12.23 -1.17
N ARG A 35 15.40 -13.09 -1.52
CA ARG A 35 15.41 -13.82 -2.80
C ARG A 35 15.31 -12.90 -4.02
N LEU A 36 14.79 -11.70 -3.85
CA LEU A 36 14.66 -10.66 -4.87
C LEU A 36 15.83 -9.68 -4.85
N GLY A 37 16.89 -9.97 -4.09
CA GLY A 37 18.01 -9.05 -3.87
C GLY A 37 17.64 -7.83 -3.02
N ILE A 38 16.47 -7.83 -2.38
CA ILE A 38 16.00 -6.76 -1.49
C ILE A 38 16.36 -7.15 -0.05
N ASP A 39 17.51 -6.67 0.42
CA ASP A 39 17.95 -6.87 1.79
C ASP A 39 17.32 -5.82 2.72
N THR A 40 16.28 -6.23 3.45
CA THR A 40 15.61 -5.37 4.45
C THR A 40 16.34 -5.25 5.79
N GLN A 41 17.39 -6.06 6.00
CA GLN A 41 18.19 -6.03 7.22
C GLN A 41 19.42 -5.13 7.10
N LYS A 42 19.87 -4.82 5.88
CA LYS A 42 20.96 -3.87 5.63
C LYS A 42 20.42 -2.52 5.14
N TRP A 43 20.38 -1.56 6.07
CA TRP A 43 20.05 -0.17 5.75
C TRP A 43 21.32 0.64 5.44
N LYS A 44 21.34 1.32 4.29
CA LYS A 44 22.48 2.17 3.83
C LYS A 44 22.00 3.59 3.48
N GLY A 45 21.17 4.20 4.33
CA GLY A 45 20.66 5.55 4.10
C GLY A 45 19.48 5.66 3.13
N VAL A 46 19.05 4.57 2.49
CA VAL A 46 17.92 4.51 1.55
C VAL A 46 17.12 3.26 1.78
N TRP A 47 15.80 3.35 1.60
CA TRP A 47 14.91 2.22 1.75
C TRP A 47 15.08 1.17 0.64
N PRO A 48 15.10 -0.13 1.02
CA PRO A 48 15.20 -1.23 0.08
C PRO A 48 14.05 -1.33 -0.92
N ILE A 49 12.85 -0.87 -0.57
CA ILE A 49 11.65 -0.97 -1.40
C ILE A 49 11.21 0.43 -1.87
N GLN A 50 11.40 0.69 -3.16
CA GLN A 50 10.76 1.81 -3.86
C GLN A 50 9.52 1.30 -4.59
N SER A 51 8.35 1.84 -4.27
CA SER A 51 7.07 1.39 -4.79
C SER A 51 6.36 2.45 -5.63
N ALA A 52 5.84 2.05 -6.78
CA ALA A 52 5.06 2.91 -7.67
C ALA A 52 3.55 2.64 -7.48
N HIS A 53 2.86 3.58 -6.83
CA HIS A 53 1.41 3.53 -6.61
C HIS A 53 0.68 3.65 -7.95
N ARG A 54 -0.13 2.65 -8.29
CA ARG A 54 -0.80 2.54 -9.61
C ARG A 54 0.13 2.72 -10.81
N GLY A 55 1.40 2.35 -10.68
CA GLY A 55 2.44 2.57 -11.69
C GLY A 55 3.02 3.99 -11.75
N GLY A 56 2.69 4.88 -10.81
CA GLY A 56 3.16 6.26 -10.78
C GLY A 56 2.12 7.24 -11.32
N SER A 57 0.95 7.29 -10.67
CA SER A 57 -0.22 8.01 -11.19
C SER A 57 -0.09 9.53 -11.34
N LYS A 58 0.97 10.17 -10.82
CA LYS A 58 1.24 11.61 -11.08
C LYS A 58 2.16 11.84 -12.29
N GLU A 59 2.75 10.79 -12.87
CA GLU A 59 3.70 10.88 -14.00
C GLU A 59 3.15 10.27 -15.29
N ARG A 60 2.32 9.23 -15.17
CA ARG A 60 1.69 8.50 -16.28
C ARG A 60 0.27 8.10 -15.90
N THR A 61 -0.56 7.77 -16.90
CA THR A 61 -1.95 7.35 -16.65
C THR A 61 -2.00 6.15 -15.73
N GLU A 62 -2.70 6.28 -14.60
CA GLU A 62 -2.75 5.25 -13.56
C GLU A 62 -3.15 3.87 -14.11
N ASN A 63 -2.57 2.82 -13.55
CA ASN A 63 -2.92 1.43 -13.86
C ASN A 63 -2.79 1.03 -15.36
N THR A 64 -1.95 1.75 -16.13
CA THR A 64 -1.64 1.42 -17.53
C THR A 64 -0.28 0.76 -17.69
N LEU A 65 -0.10 0.00 -18.77
CA LEU A 65 1.17 -0.64 -19.10
C LEU A 65 2.28 0.39 -19.31
N SER A 66 2.00 1.55 -19.90
CA SER A 66 2.94 2.68 -20.00
C SER A 66 3.42 3.13 -18.63
N ALA A 67 2.51 3.32 -17.65
CA ALA A 67 2.89 3.71 -16.29
C ALA A 67 3.80 2.66 -15.64
N PHE A 68 3.42 1.38 -15.71
CA PHE A 68 4.24 0.30 -15.15
C PHE A 68 5.62 0.19 -15.82
N ARG A 69 5.69 0.30 -17.15
CA ARG A 69 6.96 0.28 -17.91
C ARG A 69 7.85 1.46 -17.53
N HIS A 70 7.27 2.65 -17.44
CA HIS A 70 7.98 3.84 -16.98
C HIS A 70 8.55 3.64 -15.57
N ALA A 71 7.73 3.19 -14.61
CA ALA A 71 8.17 2.91 -13.26
C ALA A 71 9.30 1.86 -13.21
N MET A 72 9.18 0.76 -13.95
CA MET A 72 10.22 -0.27 -14.04
C MET A 72 11.54 0.29 -14.62
N SER A 73 11.46 1.19 -15.60
CA SER A 73 12.65 1.84 -16.21
C SER A 73 13.45 2.67 -15.19
N LEU A 74 12.79 3.15 -14.13
CA LEU A 74 13.40 3.90 -13.04
C LEU A 74 14.05 2.99 -11.98
N GLY A 75 13.82 1.68 -12.07
CA GLY A 75 14.38 0.69 -11.16
C GLY A 75 13.54 0.45 -9.90
N VAL A 76 12.24 0.79 -9.91
CA VAL A 76 11.35 0.52 -8.76
C VAL A 76 11.29 -0.98 -8.46
N ASN A 77 11.15 -1.31 -7.17
CA ASN A 77 11.14 -2.69 -6.70
C ASN A 77 9.73 -3.29 -6.70
N LEU A 78 8.74 -2.47 -6.36
CA LEU A 78 7.36 -2.86 -6.15
C LEU A 78 6.45 -2.05 -7.07
N LEU A 79 5.62 -2.73 -7.85
CA LEU A 79 4.50 -2.12 -8.56
C LEU A 79 3.24 -2.34 -7.73
N GLU A 80 2.47 -1.29 -7.46
CA GLU A 80 1.16 -1.43 -6.85
C GLU A 80 0.08 -1.20 -7.90
N CYS A 81 -0.99 -2.01 -7.84
CA CYS A 81 -2.10 -1.90 -8.75
C CYS A 81 -3.42 -2.34 -8.14
N ASP A 82 -4.50 -1.81 -8.69
CA ASP A 82 -5.87 -2.12 -8.31
C ASP A 82 -6.51 -3.01 -9.37
N VAL A 83 -7.33 -3.99 -8.97
CA VAL A 83 -7.99 -4.90 -9.94
C VAL A 83 -9.49 -5.01 -9.78
N HIS A 84 -10.15 -5.11 -10.93
CA HIS A 84 -11.57 -5.46 -11.12
C HIS A 84 -11.71 -6.57 -12.15
N MET A 85 -12.92 -7.10 -12.28
CA MET A 85 -13.24 -8.13 -13.27
C MET A 85 -14.42 -7.69 -14.11
N THR A 86 -14.25 -7.81 -15.42
CA THR A 86 -15.29 -7.62 -16.44
C THR A 86 -16.34 -8.72 -16.39
N LYS A 87 -17.45 -8.53 -17.11
CA LYS A 87 -18.57 -9.48 -17.17
C LYS A 87 -18.15 -10.87 -17.66
N ASP A 88 -17.23 -10.93 -18.62
CA ASP A 88 -16.69 -12.17 -19.21
C ASP A 88 -15.49 -12.74 -18.46
N GLY A 89 -15.17 -12.20 -17.26
CA GLY A 89 -14.18 -12.78 -16.37
C GLY A 89 -12.73 -12.39 -16.68
N VAL A 90 -12.50 -11.36 -17.49
CA VAL A 90 -11.16 -10.78 -17.71
C VAL A 90 -10.83 -9.85 -16.55
N VAL A 91 -9.70 -10.10 -15.88
CA VAL A 91 -9.20 -9.25 -14.79
C VAL A 91 -8.47 -8.06 -15.40
N ILE A 92 -8.98 -6.87 -15.15
CA ILE A 92 -8.39 -5.60 -15.60
C ILE A 92 -7.78 -4.84 -14.43
N VAL A 93 -6.79 -4.02 -14.74
CA VAL A 93 -6.13 -3.14 -13.80
C VAL A 93 -6.81 -1.77 -13.84
N ALA A 94 -7.55 -1.44 -12.79
CA ALA A 94 -8.33 -0.21 -12.67
C ALA A 94 -8.66 0.07 -11.21
N HIS A 95 -8.68 1.35 -10.82
CA HIS A 95 -8.99 1.72 -9.43
C HIS A 95 -10.50 1.74 -9.16
N ASP A 96 -11.25 2.46 -9.97
CA ASP A 96 -12.69 2.66 -9.78
C ASP A 96 -13.47 1.45 -10.29
N SER A 97 -14.60 1.15 -9.67
CA SER A 97 -15.54 0.15 -10.19
C SER A 97 -16.39 0.67 -11.34
N ASP A 98 -16.60 1.98 -11.40
CA ASP A 98 -17.35 2.66 -12.46
C ASP A 98 -16.42 3.29 -13.50
N LEU A 99 -16.99 3.58 -14.67
CA LEU A 99 -16.28 4.10 -15.83
C LEU A 99 -16.38 5.62 -15.96
N LEU A 100 -17.04 6.30 -15.01
CA LEU A 100 -17.42 7.71 -15.17
C LEU A 100 -16.17 8.60 -15.17
N ARG A 101 -15.26 8.39 -14.22
CA ARG A 101 -14.07 9.24 -14.09
C ARG A 101 -13.08 9.04 -15.24
N ILE A 102 -12.79 7.80 -15.60
CA ILE A 102 -11.70 7.45 -16.52
C ILE A 102 -12.17 7.43 -17.98
N CYS A 103 -13.40 6.99 -18.25
CA CYS A 103 -13.94 6.89 -19.62
C CYS A 103 -14.94 8.00 -19.94
N GLY A 104 -15.48 8.71 -18.94
CA GLY A 104 -16.57 9.68 -19.15
C GLY A 104 -17.92 9.02 -19.41
N VAL A 105 -18.05 7.72 -19.12
CA VAL A 105 -19.26 6.92 -19.40
C VAL A 105 -19.87 6.44 -18.10
N VAL A 106 -21.19 6.60 -17.95
CA VAL A 106 -21.92 6.04 -16.81
C VAL A 106 -22.06 4.52 -17.00
N GLY A 107 -21.57 3.74 -16.04
CA GLY A 107 -21.67 2.28 -16.05
C GLY A 107 -20.60 1.63 -15.16
N SER A 108 -20.79 0.37 -14.79
CA SER A 108 -19.83 -0.42 -14.03
C SER A 108 -18.97 -1.27 -14.96
N ILE A 109 -17.71 -1.52 -14.58
CA ILE A 109 -16.83 -2.48 -15.28
C ILE A 109 -17.49 -3.86 -15.41
N THR A 110 -18.30 -4.25 -14.42
CA THR A 110 -19.00 -5.54 -14.39
C THR A 110 -20.12 -5.68 -15.42
N ASP A 111 -20.51 -4.58 -16.07
CA ASP A 111 -21.60 -4.57 -17.04
C ASP A 111 -21.13 -4.94 -18.47
N TYR A 112 -19.81 -4.87 -18.72
CA TYR A 112 -19.19 -5.01 -20.05
C TYR A 112 -18.32 -6.25 -20.13
N ASN A 113 -18.30 -6.89 -21.30
CA ASN A 113 -17.20 -7.79 -21.64
C ASN A 113 -15.94 -6.94 -21.92
N TYR A 114 -14.77 -7.54 -21.81
CA TYR A 114 -13.52 -6.81 -22.00
C TYR A 114 -13.41 -6.10 -23.35
N ALA A 115 -13.80 -6.77 -24.44
CA ALA A 115 -13.77 -6.21 -25.79
C ALA A 115 -14.74 -5.04 -26.00
N ASP A 116 -15.77 -4.93 -25.14
CA ASP A 116 -16.84 -3.94 -25.23
C ASP A 116 -16.61 -2.76 -24.25
N LEU A 117 -15.51 -2.76 -23.48
CA LEU A 117 -15.20 -1.67 -22.57
C LEU A 117 -14.97 -0.36 -23.34
N PRO A 118 -15.55 0.76 -22.87
CA PRO A 118 -15.24 2.05 -23.46
C PRO A 118 -13.76 2.39 -23.24
N PRO A 119 -13.10 3.05 -24.20
CA PRO A 119 -11.70 3.43 -24.06
C PRO A 119 -11.54 4.47 -22.94
N ILE A 120 -10.37 4.47 -22.31
CA ILE A 120 -9.92 5.53 -21.42
C ILE A 120 -9.95 6.86 -22.19
N ALA A 121 -10.54 7.88 -21.58
CA ALA A 121 -10.73 9.18 -22.21
C ALA A 121 -9.39 9.87 -22.51
N LYS A 122 -9.32 10.59 -23.64
CA LYS A 122 -8.12 11.36 -24.05
C LYS A 122 -7.70 12.44 -23.07
N GLU A 123 -8.63 12.92 -22.25
CA GLU A 123 -8.34 13.80 -21.11
C GLU A 123 -9.30 13.45 -19.97
N PHE A 124 -8.77 13.26 -18.76
CA PHE A 124 -9.58 13.10 -17.55
C PHE A 124 -8.85 13.62 -16.31
N SER A 125 -9.57 13.75 -15.20
CA SER A 125 -9.04 14.25 -13.94
C SER A 125 -8.72 13.11 -12.99
N LEU A 126 -7.49 13.07 -12.48
CA LEU A 126 -7.12 12.28 -11.31
C LEU A 126 -7.34 13.11 -10.06
N HIS A 127 -8.18 12.62 -9.17
CA HIS A 127 -8.45 13.25 -7.89
C HIS A 127 -7.63 12.55 -6.79
N PHE A 128 -6.64 13.26 -6.26
CA PHE A 128 -5.95 12.87 -5.05
C PHE A 128 -6.57 13.60 -3.86
N TRP A 129 -6.20 13.18 -2.65
CA TRP A 129 -6.66 13.82 -1.41
C TRP A 129 -6.41 15.34 -1.36
N PHE A 130 -5.39 15.80 -2.08
CA PHE A 130 -4.87 17.16 -1.96
C PHE A 130 -4.81 17.91 -3.30
N ASP A 131 -4.87 17.20 -4.43
CA ASP A 131 -4.61 17.76 -5.76
C ASP A 131 -5.53 17.13 -6.81
N THR A 132 -5.79 17.87 -7.89
CA THR A 132 -6.37 17.31 -9.11
C THR A 132 -5.42 17.51 -10.27
N TYR A 133 -5.09 16.43 -10.97
CA TYR A 133 -4.22 16.44 -12.13
C TYR A 133 -5.01 16.11 -13.39
N LYS A 134 -4.81 16.90 -14.44
CA LYS A 134 -5.29 16.56 -15.77
C LYS A 134 -4.33 15.57 -16.41
N MET A 135 -4.85 14.41 -16.76
CA MET A 135 -4.09 13.37 -17.44
C MET A 135 -4.47 13.32 -18.91
N ARG A 136 -3.45 13.08 -19.74
CA ARG A 136 -3.61 12.78 -21.17
C ARG A 136 -2.94 11.44 -21.42
N PRO A 137 -3.72 10.35 -21.61
CA PRO A 137 -3.15 9.03 -21.87
C PRO A 137 -2.21 9.04 -23.07
N GLU A 138 -1.12 8.31 -22.92
CA GLU A 138 -0.09 8.14 -23.95
C GLU A 138 -0.37 6.93 -24.85
N GLU A 139 -1.30 6.06 -24.45
CA GLU A 139 -1.67 4.82 -25.13
C GLU A 139 -3.04 4.96 -25.82
N ASP A 140 -3.43 3.92 -26.56
CA ASP A 140 -4.66 3.81 -27.35
C ASP A 140 -5.98 3.83 -26.53
N GLY A 141 -5.88 4.02 -25.22
CA GLY A 141 -7.01 4.07 -24.30
C GLY A 141 -7.51 2.69 -23.87
N LYS A 142 -6.81 1.60 -24.23
CA LYS A 142 -7.18 0.25 -23.81
C LYS A 142 -6.88 0.03 -22.32
N PHE A 143 -7.78 -0.63 -21.61
CA PHE A 143 -7.52 -1.06 -20.23
C PHE A 143 -6.46 -2.16 -20.20
N THR A 144 -5.44 -2.00 -19.36
CA THR A 144 -4.44 -3.03 -19.13
C THR A 144 -5.07 -4.21 -18.37
N THR A 145 -4.84 -5.43 -18.84
CA THR A 145 -5.21 -6.65 -18.12
C THR A 145 -4.14 -7.04 -17.10
N LEU A 146 -4.52 -7.75 -16.05
CA LEU A 146 -3.55 -8.28 -15.08
C LEU A 146 -2.56 -9.26 -15.75
N ARG A 147 -3.03 -9.99 -16.77
CA ARG A 147 -2.18 -10.86 -17.60
C ARG A 147 -1.09 -10.06 -18.31
N GLU A 148 -1.45 -9.00 -19.04
CA GLU A 148 -0.49 -8.13 -19.74
C GLU A 148 0.55 -7.52 -18.76
N LEU A 149 0.11 -7.14 -17.55
CA LEU A 149 1.02 -6.67 -16.51
C LEU A 149 1.99 -7.76 -16.05
N PHE A 150 1.51 -8.98 -15.82
CA PHE A 150 2.37 -10.11 -15.44
C PHE A 150 3.38 -10.47 -16.54
N GLU A 151 2.97 -10.43 -17.81
CA GLU A 151 3.83 -10.66 -18.97
C GLU A 151 4.92 -9.57 -19.10
N ALA A 152 4.56 -8.31 -18.87
CA ALA A 152 5.50 -7.19 -18.99
C ALA A 152 6.48 -7.07 -17.82
N ALA A 153 6.12 -7.61 -16.65
CA ALA A 153 6.91 -7.46 -15.42
C ALA A 153 7.20 -8.83 -14.76
N PRO A 154 7.81 -9.82 -15.45
CA PRO A 154 7.92 -11.21 -14.98
C PRO A 154 8.70 -11.39 -13.67
N ASP A 155 9.63 -10.48 -13.37
CA ASP A 155 10.58 -10.53 -12.25
C ASP A 155 10.31 -9.50 -11.15
N ARG A 156 9.26 -8.68 -11.31
CA ARG A 156 8.94 -7.60 -10.35
C ARG A 156 7.96 -8.06 -9.28
N LEU A 157 8.14 -7.51 -8.09
CA LEU A 157 7.17 -7.60 -7.01
C LEU A 157 5.94 -6.78 -7.40
N ILE A 158 4.75 -7.38 -7.31
CA ILE A 158 3.49 -6.70 -7.60
C ILE A 158 2.58 -6.81 -6.38
N SER A 159 2.06 -5.69 -5.89
CA SER A 159 1.02 -5.62 -4.87
C SER A 159 -0.33 -5.34 -5.53
N ILE A 160 -1.28 -6.26 -5.35
CA ILE A 160 -2.60 -6.25 -5.99
C ILE A 160 -3.67 -5.97 -4.93
N ASP A 161 -4.34 -4.81 -5.02
CA ASP A 161 -5.55 -4.52 -4.24
C ASP A 161 -6.80 -4.98 -5.00
N LEU A 162 -7.47 -5.99 -4.44
CA LEU A 162 -8.75 -6.52 -4.91
C LEU A 162 -9.87 -5.56 -4.49
N LYS A 163 -10.24 -4.65 -5.40
CA LYS A 163 -11.31 -3.65 -5.18
C LYS A 163 -12.71 -4.21 -5.43
N GLY A 164 -12.82 -5.05 -6.46
CA GLY A 164 -14.09 -5.57 -6.96
C GLY A 164 -14.79 -6.48 -5.96
N SER A 165 -16.13 -6.40 -5.93
CA SER A 165 -17.00 -7.33 -5.19
C SER A 165 -17.52 -8.46 -6.08
N SER A 166 -17.08 -8.51 -7.34
CA SER A 166 -17.50 -9.54 -8.29
C SER A 166 -17.17 -10.93 -7.75
N GLU A 167 -18.16 -11.82 -7.77
CA GLU A 167 -17.97 -13.20 -7.41
C GLU A 167 -16.89 -13.83 -8.31
N GLY A 168 -15.95 -14.55 -7.71
CA GLY A 168 -14.86 -15.19 -8.45
C GLY A 168 -13.65 -14.31 -8.80
N LEU A 169 -13.65 -12.99 -8.52
CA LEU A 169 -12.47 -12.13 -8.77
C LEU A 169 -11.21 -12.71 -8.08
N SER A 170 -11.27 -13.01 -6.78
CA SER A 170 -10.12 -13.58 -6.06
C SER A 170 -9.66 -14.90 -6.66
N SER A 171 -10.59 -15.78 -7.04
CA SER A 171 -10.27 -17.07 -7.67
C SER A 171 -9.59 -16.89 -9.03
N LYS A 172 -10.04 -15.90 -9.82
CA LYS A 172 -9.43 -15.60 -11.12
C LYS A 172 -8.04 -15.00 -10.97
N VAL A 173 -7.84 -14.10 -10.00
CA VAL A 173 -6.52 -13.55 -9.67
C VAL A 173 -5.58 -14.66 -9.17
N ASP A 174 -6.05 -15.55 -8.29
CA ASP A 174 -5.26 -16.71 -7.84
C ASP A 174 -4.84 -17.61 -9.00
N SER A 175 -5.77 -17.91 -9.92
CA SER A 175 -5.47 -18.69 -11.13
C SER A 175 -4.35 -18.05 -11.94
N LEU A 176 -4.37 -16.72 -12.12
CA LEU A 176 -3.32 -16.00 -12.86
C LEU A 176 -1.98 -16.02 -12.09
N ILE A 177 -1.99 -15.86 -10.77
CA ILE A 177 -0.78 -15.94 -9.93
C ILE A 177 -0.13 -17.31 -10.08
N ARG A 178 -0.92 -18.38 -10.05
CA ARG A 178 -0.45 -19.77 -10.24
C ARG A 178 0.04 -20.02 -11.65
N GLU A 179 -0.72 -19.60 -12.65
CA GLU A 179 -0.37 -19.76 -14.07
C GLU A 179 1.00 -19.16 -14.39
N PHE A 180 1.28 -17.97 -13.86
CA PHE A 180 2.56 -17.28 -14.06
C PHE A 180 3.64 -17.66 -13.02
N ASN A 181 3.38 -18.65 -12.13
CA ASN A 181 4.30 -19.10 -11.08
C ASN A 181 4.82 -17.97 -10.15
N ARG A 182 3.93 -17.07 -9.73
CA ARG A 182 4.30 -15.80 -9.06
C ARG A 182 3.95 -15.74 -7.57
N GLU A 183 3.61 -16.85 -6.93
CA GLU A 183 3.17 -16.87 -5.53
C GLU A 183 4.20 -16.21 -4.58
N ASP A 184 5.50 -16.27 -4.92
CA ASP A 184 6.58 -15.70 -4.10
C ASP A 184 6.88 -14.22 -4.37
N ILE A 185 6.35 -13.66 -5.47
CA ILE A 185 6.61 -12.29 -5.93
C ILE A 185 5.31 -11.49 -6.15
N THR A 186 4.21 -11.98 -5.62
CA THR A 186 2.92 -11.27 -5.63
C THR A 186 2.47 -11.06 -4.20
N ILE A 187 2.16 -9.83 -3.85
CA ILE A 187 1.43 -9.48 -2.64
C ILE A 187 0.00 -9.22 -3.09
N TRP A 188 -0.99 -9.78 -2.41
CA TRP A 188 -2.39 -9.51 -2.73
C TRP A 188 -3.21 -9.23 -1.48
N GLY A 189 -4.31 -8.53 -1.63
CA GLY A 189 -5.14 -8.19 -0.49
C GLY A 189 -6.37 -7.41 -0.89
N SER A 190 -7.10 -6.95 0.11
CA SER A 190 -8.23 -6.07 -0.09
C SER A 190 -8.34 -5.18 1.12
N MET A 191 -8.60 -3.89 0.91
CA MET A 191 -8.93 -3.00 2.02
C MET A 191 -10.26 -3.40 2.70
N LYS A 192 -11.15 -4.10 2.00
CA LYS A 192 -12.39 -4.66 2.56
C LYS A 192 -12.09 -5.97 3.30
N TYR A 193 -12.17 -5.93 4.64
CA TYR A 193 -11.86 -7.10 5.47
C TYR A 193 -12.74 -8.34 5.17
N SER A 194 -13.99 -8.13 4.74
CA SER A 194 -14.90 -9.21 4.35
C SER A 194 -14.34 -10.09 3.23
N LEU A 195 -13.69 -9.48 2.24
CA LEU A 195 -12.98 -10.16 1.16
C LEU A 195 -11.60 -10.63 1.62
N HIS A 196 -10.86 -9.78 2.33
CA HIS A 196 -9.49 -10.08 2.73
C HIS A 196 -9.36 -11.38 3.56
N LYS A 197 -10.31 -11.62 4.47
CA LYS A 197 -10.28 -12.78 5.37
C LYS A 197 -10.47 -14.13 4.67
N THR A 198 -11.00 -14.15 3.44
CA THR A 198 -11.22 -15.38 2.66
C THR A 198 -10.01 -15.76 1.80
N LEU A 199 -9.10 -14.83 1.53
CA LEU A 199 -7.91 -15.09 0.71
C LEU A 199 -7.05 -16.26 1.22
N PRO A 200 -6.75 -16.42 2.53
CA PRO A 200 -5.97 -17.58 2.98
C PRO A 200 -6.64 -18.94 2.79
N THR A 201 -7.98 -19.02 2.67
CA THR A 201 -8.64 -20.30 2.36
C THR A 201 -8.51 -20.64 0.87
N LEU A 202 -8.33 -19.63 0.01
CA LEU A 202 -8.13 -19.78 -1.42
C LEU A 202 -6.66 -20.07 -1.76
N ASN A 203 -5.75 -19.23 -1.27
CA ASN A 203 -4.32 -19.43 -1.41
C ASN A 203 -3.56 -18.84 -0.20
N ASN A 204 -2.98 -19.73 0.60
CA ASN A 204 -2.19 -19.34 1.76
C ASN A 204 -0.68 -19.15 1.45
N ASN A 205 -0.22 -19.54 0.26
CA ASN A 205 1.17 -19.38 -0.17
C ASN A 205 1.47 -17.94 -0.58
N THR A 206 0.52 -17.26 -1.23
CA THR A 206 0.67 -15.88 -1.69
C THR A 206 0.69 -14.89 -0.51
N PRO A 207 1.76 -14.08 -0.36
CA PRO A 207 1.86 -13.02 0.64
C PRO A 207 0.69 -12.04 0.60
N ARG A 208 0.28 -11.55 1.76
CA ARG A 208 -0.83 -10.60 1.90
C ARG A 208 -0.41 -9.29 2.53
N PHE A 209 -0.90 -8.17 2.04
CA PHE A 209 -0.81 -6.91 2.79
C PHE A 209 -1.88 -6.86 3.88
N PHE A 210 -1.73 -6.00 4.89
CA PHE A 210 -2.72 -5.85 5.95
C PHE A 210 -3.94 -5.08 5.46
N SER A 211 -5.14 -5.65 5.64
CA SER A 211 -6.39 -4.94 5.34
C SER A 211 -6.60 -3.72 6.24
N GLY A 212 -7.51 -2.81 5.87
CA GLY A 212 -7.81 -1.63 6.68
C GLY A 212 -8.21 -1.94 8.12
N PHE A 213 -9.00 -3.01 8.33
CA PHE A 213 -9.37 -3.46 9.68
C PHE A 213 -8.19 -4.04 10.47
N GLU A 214 -7.31 -4.80 9.82
CA GLU A 214 -6.10 -5.34 10.46
C GLU A 214 -5.14 -4.22 10.85
N CYS A 215 -4.94 -3.21 9.98
CA CYS A 215 -4.18 -2.01 10.30
C CYS A 215 -4.75 -1.31 11.54
N PHE A 216 -6.06 -1.03 11.55
CA PHE A 216 -6.74 -0.44 12.71
C PHE A 216 -6.51 -1.25 13.98
N LEU A 217 -6.70 -2.58 13.92
CA LEU A 217 -6.53 -3.46 15.07
C LEU A 217 -5.09 -3.49 15.59
N ILE A 218 -4.09 -3.48 14.70
CA ILE A 218 -2.68 -3.42 15.08
C ILE A 218 -2.37 -2.14 15.84
N TYR A 219 -2.86 -0.99 15.36
CA TYR A 219 -2.70 0.27 16.07
C TYR A 219 -3.39 0.25 17.44
N THR A 220 -4.64 -0.23 17.52
CA THR A 220 -5.36 -0.35 18.79
C THR A 220 -4.60 -1.22 19.78
N LEU A 221 -4.17 -2.42 19.37
CA LEU A 221 -3.42 -3.32 20.24
C LEU A 221 -2.05 -2.76 20.62
N TYR A 222 -1.40 -2.00 19.74
CA TYR A 222 -0.15 -1.31 20.07
C TYR A 222 -0.36 -0.32 21.20
N TYR A 223 -1.34 0.60 21.11
CA TYR A 223 -1.61 1.57 22.16
C TYR A 223 -2.16 0.96 23.45
N MET A 224 -2.71 -0.25 23.39
CA MET A 224 -3.09 -1.02 24.58
C MET A 224 -1.94 -1.84 25.19
N GLY A 225 -0.75 -1.86 24.57
CA GLY A 225 0.39 -2.68 25.02
C GLY A 225 0.23 -4.18 24.75
N LEU A 226 -0.67 -4.57 23.84
CA LEU A 226 -1.08 -5.95 23.56
C LEU A 226 -0.68 -6.45 22.16
N VAL A 227 -0.01 -5.64 21.34
CA VAL A 227 0.36 -6.02 19.95
C VAL A 227 1.22 -7.28 19.86
N TRP A 228 2.01 -7.56 20.90
CA TRP A 228 2.85 -8.76 20.98
C TRP A 228 2.03 -10.07 21.01
N LEU A 229 0.80 -10.03 21.51
CA LEU A 229 -0.13 -11.17 21.49
C LEU A 229 -0.76 -11.41 20.12
N TYR A 230 -0.77 -10.39 19.25
CA TYR A 230 -1.45 -10.49 17.98
C TYR A 230 -0.71 -11.45 17.02
N PRO A 231 -1.36 -12.51 16.51
CA PRO A 231 -0.76 -13.35 15.49
C PRO A 231 -0.76 -12.61 14.15
N MET A 232 0.42 -12.29 13.62
CA MET A 232 0.57 -11.58 12.36
C MET A 232 0.12 -12.48 11.18
N LYS A 233 -1.14 -12.35 10.76
CA LYS A 233 -1.75 -13.17 9.68
C LYS A 233 -1.32 -12.73 8.28
N SER A 234 -1.10 -11.43 8.12
CA SER A 234 -0.67 -10.76 6.90
C SER A 234 0.85 -10.53 6.94
N ASP A 235 1.46 -10.31 5.78
CA ASP A 235 2.91 -10.38 5.55
C ASP A 235 3.57 -9.02 5.40
N VAL A 236 2.89 -8.03 4.81
CA VAL A 236 3.46 -6.70 4.54
C VAL A 236 2.55 -5.60 5.08
N PHE A 237 3.08 -4.77 5.97
CA PHE A 237 2.34 -3.67 6.57
C PHE A 237 2.46 -2.41 5.71
N MET A 238 1.46 -2.20 4.84
CA MET A 238 1.39 -1.02 3.96
C MET A 238 0.48 0.02 4.59
N VAL A 239 1.01 1.13 5.08
CA VAL A 239 0.25 2.10 5.89
C VAL A 239 0.42 3.54 5.44
N PRO A 240 -0.64 4.36 5.45
CA PRO A 240 -0.48 5.76 5.17
C PRO A 240 0.22 6.48 6.33
N ILE A 241 1.08 7.45 6.02
CA ILE A 241 1.66 8.35 7.05
C ILE A 241 1.23 9.81 6.83
N ALA A 242 1.16 10.55 7.93
CA ALA A 242 0.84 11.97 7.96
C ALA A 242 2.12 12.81 8.09
N THR A 243 2.69 13.20 6.95
CA THR A 243 3.75 14.22 6.89
C THR A 243 3.21 15.59 7.26
N THR A 244 4.09 16.53 7.60
CA THR A 244 3.76 17.89 8.01
C THR A 244 2.95 18.62 6.93
N SER A 245 3.27 18.40 5.65
CA SER A 245 2.50 18.89 4.49
C SER A 245 1.03 18.44 4.56
N LYS A 246 0.80 17.14 4.76
CA LYS A 246 -0.54 16.56 4.92
C LYS A 246 -1.22 17.05 6.19
N MET A 247 -0.50 17.17 7.30
CA MET A 247 -1.04 17.65 8.57
C MET A 247 -1.57 19.09 8.49
N GLN A 248 -0.83 19.99 7.84
CA GLN A 248 -1.28 21.38 7.66
C GLN A 248 -2.58 21.45 6.85
N PHE A 249 -2.70 20.65 5.81
CA PHE A 249 -3.93 20.57 5.01
C PHE A 249 -5.10 19.98 5.79
N PHE A 250 -4.86 18.88 6.51
CA PHE A 250 -5.84 18.26 7.38
C PHE A 250 -6.36 19.22 8.47
N GLY A 251 -5.50 20.10 8.98
CA GLY A 251 -5.90 21.22 9.84
C GLY A 251 -6.85 22.21 9.16
N LYS A 252 -6.62 22.57 7.89
CA LYS A 252 -7.49 23.46 7.09
C LYS A 252 -8.84 22.80 6.78
N MET A 253 -8.86 21.54 6.36
CA MET A 253 -10.10 20.79 6.06
C MET A 253 -11.01 20.64 7.29
N GLY A 254 -10.41 20.45 8.47
CA GLY A 254 -11.13 20.41 9.75
C GLY A 254 -11.76 21.75 10.16
N GLN A 255 -11.26 22.87 9.62
CA GLN A 255 -11.82 24.20 9.82
C GLN A 255 -12.98 24.49 8.86
N GLU A 256 -12.94 23.96 7.63
CA GLU A 256 -13.97 24.19 6.59
C GLU A 256 -15.25 23.37 6.79
N ARG A 257 -15.17 22.18 7.42
CA ARG A 257 -16.38 21.42 7.78
C ARG A 257 -17.00 21.97 9.07
N LYS A 258 -18.34 22.09 9.09
CA LYS A 258 -19.17 22.15 10.33
C LYS A 258 -19.07 20.84 11.15
N SER A 259 -17.88 20.27 11.26
CA SER A 259 -17.62 19.03 12.00
C SER A 259 -17.64 19.33 13.49
N SER A 260 -18.35 18.50 14.26
CA SER A 260 -18.41 18.61 15.71
C SER A 260 -17.01 18.50 16.35
N CYS A 261 -16.85 19.05 17.55
CA CYS A 261 -15.61 18.97 18.34
C CYS A 261 -15.07 17.52 18.43
N LEU A 262 -15.97 16.54 18.58
CA LEU A 262 -15.64 15.12 18.66
C LEU A 262 -14.91 14.61 17.40
N VAL A 263 -15.40 14.98 16.20
CA VAL A 263 -14.78 14.56 14.93
C VAL A 263 -13.38 15.14 14.80
N ARG A 264 -13.18 16.40 15.20
CA ARG A 264 -11.85 17.04 15.22
C ARG A 264 -10.90 16.34 16.20
N CYS A 265 -11.36 15.98 17.39
CA CYS A 265 -10.56 15.26 18.38
C CYS A 265 -10.15 13.85 17.89
N ILE A 266 -11.09 13.07 17.35
CA ILE A 266 -10.80 11.74 16.78
C ILE A 266 -9.72 11.86 15.70
N PHE A 267 -9.83 12.89 14.87
CA PHE A 267 -8.93 13.11 13.77
C PHE A 267 -7.52 13.53 14.20
N ILE A 268 -7.39 14.39 15.21
CA ILE A 268 -6.10 14.74 15.82
C ILE A 268 -5.45 13.50 16.43
N ILE A 269 -6.23 12.68 17.14
CA ILE A 269 -5.73 11.42 17.72
C ILE A 269 -5.23 10.48 16.62
N LEU A 270 -6.00 10.31 15.54
CA LEU A 270 -5.59 9.48 14.41
C LEU A 270 -4.25 9.96 13.80
N ILE A 271 -4.11 11.26 13.57
CA ILE A 271 -2.86 11.84 13.03
C ILE A 271 -1.70 11.63 14.00
N ALA A 272 -1.90 11.88 15.29
CA ALA A 272 -0.87 11.64 16.30
C ALA A 272 -0.47 10.15 16.36
N MET A 273 -1.42 9.24 16.16
CA MET A 273 -1.17 7.81 16.09
C MET A 273 -0.33 7.43 14.86
N LEU A 274 -0.64 8.00 13.70
CA LEU A 274 0.11 7.77 12.47
C LEU A 274 1.51 8.37 12.50
N ARG A 275 1.74 9.43 13.28
CA ARG A 275 3.07 10.05 13.44
C ARG A 275 3.94 9.33 14.48
N ASN A 276 3.35 8.85 15.58
CA ASN A 276 4.07 8.20 16.69
C ASN A 276 4.11 6.67 16.61
N CYS A 277 4.48 6.14 15.44
CA CYS A 277 4.44 4.70 15.15
C CYS A 277 5.82 4.04 14.99
N LYS A 278 6.92 4.77 15.19
CA LYS A 278 8.28 4.21 15.06
C LYS A 278 8.52 2.93 15.89
N PRO A 279 8.15 2.84 17.19
CA PRO A 279 8.33 1.61 17.96
C PRO A 279 7.43 0.47 17.49
N LEU A 280 6.24 0.79 16.96
CA LEU A 280 5.35 -0.20 16.35
C LEU A 280 6.01 -0.80 15.10
N PHE A 281 6.59 0.02 14.23
CA PHE A 281 7.26 -0.46 13.03
C PHE A 281 8.47 -1.33 13.36
N ARG A 282 9.27 -0.94 14.35
CA ARG A 282 10.34 -1.80 14.89
C ARG A 282 9.80 -3.16 15.34
N HIS A 283 8.71 -3.18 16.10
CA HIS A 283 8.07 -4.42 16.56
C HIS A 283 7.61 -5.30 15.38
N LEU A 284 7.00 -4.71 14.36
CA LEU A 284 6.57 -5.42 13.16
C LEU A 284 7.76 -6.02 12.40
N ARG A 285 8.82 -5.23 12.18
CA ARG A 285 10.04 -5.66 11.50
C ARG A 285 10.79 -6.75 12.26
N ALA A 286 10.88 -6.65 13.59
CA ALA A 286 11.44 -7.71 14.44
C ALA A 286 10.68 -9.04 14.34
N ARG A 287 9.40 -8.98 13.92
CA ARG A 287 8.56 -10.16 13.65
C ARG A 287 8.54 -10.57 12.17
N GLY A 288 9.43 -10.01 11.36
CA GLY A 288 9.59 -10.32 9.93
C GLY A 288 8.46 -9.77 9.05
N VAL A 289 7.79 -8.70 9.48
CA VAL A 289 6.77 -7.99 8.70
C VAL A 289 7.39 -6.72 8.14
N PRO A 290 7.66 -6.64 6.83
CA PRO A 290 8.15 -5.42 6.21
C PRO A 290 7.11 -4.29 6.31
N VAL A 291 7.58 -3.06 6.49
CA VAL A 291 6.75 -1.86 6.59
C VAL A 291 6.99 -0.96 5.38
N VAL A 292 5.93 -0.65 4.63
CA VAL A 292 5.97 0.27 3.48
C VAL A 292 5.00 1.41 3.74
N VAL A 293 5.50 2.65 3.72
CA VAL A 293 4.67 3.84 3.99
C VAL A 293 4.14 4.47 2.71
N TRP A 294 2.93 5.05 2.76
CA TRP A 294 2.27 5.61 1.57
C TRP A 294 1.35 6.82 1.84
N VAL A 295 0.79 7.47 0.82
CA VAL A 295 1.50 7.78 -0.43
C VAL A 295 2.31 9.06 -0.21
N LEU A 296 3.60 9.06 -0.51
CA LEU A 296 4.48 10.23 -0.36
C LEU A 296 4.86 10.73 -1.74
N ASN A 297 4.77 12.02 -2.02
CA ASN A 297 4.85 12.52 -3.39
C ASN A 297 5.89 13.63 -3.59
N GLU A 298 6.27 14.31 -2.52
CA GLU A 298 7.24 15.39 -2.56
C GLU A 298 8.55 14.99 -1.87
N GLU A 299 9.65 15.63 -2.26
CA GLU A 299 10.97 15.36 -1.67
C GLU A 299 10.97 15.62 -0.16
N SER A 300 10.29 16.66 0.30
CA SER A 300 10.10 16.95 1.72
C SER A 300 9.34 15.84 2.47
N ASP A 301 8.39 15.16 1.81
CA ASP A 301 7.71 14.00 2.41
C ASP A 301 8.70 12.84 2.60
N PHE A 302 9.61 12.62 1.63
CA PHE A 302 10.64 11.58 1.72
C PHE A 302 11.65 11.90 2.82
N GLU A 303 12.11 13.14 2.91
CA GLU A 303 13.02 13.58 3.98
C GLU A 303 12.39 13.44 5.36
N GLU A 304 11.16 13.93 5.54
CA GLU A 304 10.48 13.83 6.83
C GLU A 304 10.28 12.37 7.26
N ALA A 305 9.95 11.48 6.33
CA ALA A 305 9.82 10.07 6.66
C ALA A 305 11.17 9.38 6.94
N LEU A 306 12.28 9.86 6.35
CA LEU A 306 13.65 9.48 6.74
C LEU A 306 13.98 9.91 8.16
N GLU A 307 13.64 11.15 8.52
CA GLU A 307 13.88 11.70 9.85
C GLU A 307 13.04 10.98 10.92
N LEU A 308 11.75 10.80 10.65
CA LEU A 308 10.82 10.17 11.60
C LEU A 308 11.13 8.69 11.79
N PHE A 309 11.24 7.93 10.70
CA PHE A 309 11.26 6.47 10.77
C PHE A 309 12.64 5.87 10.47
N GLY A 310 13.41 6.46 9.57
CA GLY A 310 14.76 6.01 9.24
C GLY A 310 14.79 4.55 8.83
N GLU A 311 15.59 3.76 9.55
CA GLU A 311 15.73 2.31 9.32
C GLU A 311 14.48 1.50 9.69
N GLU A 312 13.48 2.07 10.39
CA GLU A 312 12.32 1.32 10.91
C GLU A 312 11.23 1.06 9.87
N ILE A 313 11.40 1.53 8.65
CA ILE A 313 10.56 1.19 7.49
C ILE A 313 11.44 0.56 6.42
N ASP A 314 10.85 -0.30 5.60
CA ASP A 314 11.55 -1.02 4.53
C ASP A 314 11.29 -0.39 3.16
N GLY A 315 10.29 0.49 3.06
CA GLY A 315 9.93 1.10 1.78
C GLY A 315 9.02 2.30 1.83
N MET A 316 8.90 2.91 0.66
CA MET A 316 7.98 3.99 0.37
C MET A 316 7.23 3.74 -0.91
N MET A 317 5.97 4.16 -0.93
CA MET A 317 5.13 4.15 -2.11
C MET A 317 4.74 5.58 -2.50
N THR A 318 4.86 5.86 -3.79
CA THR A 318 4.69 7.20 -4.37
C THR A 318 3.89 7.18 -5.66
N ASP A 319 3.18 8.27 -5.94
CA ASP A 319 2.62 8.56 -7.26
C ASP A 319 3.69 9.15 -8.22
N CYS A 320 4.85 9.54 -7.70
CA CYS A 320 5.96 10.21 -8.41
C CYS A 320 7.25 9.35 -8.40
N PRO A 321 7.28 8.18 -9.07
CA PRO A 321 8.43 7.27 -8.99
C PRO A 321 9.75 7.89 -9.47
N THR A 322 9.73 8.87 -10.40
CA THR A 322 10.96 9.56 -10.84
C THR A 322 11.58 10.34 -9.69
N LYS A 323 10.76 11.09 -8.94
CA LYS A 323 11.25 11.85 -7.78
C LYS A 323 11.86 10.93 -6.72
N LEU A 324 11.17 9.83 -6.40
CA LEU A 324 11.66 8.86 -5.41
C LEU A 324 12.97 8.20 -5.87
N ALA A 325 13.09 7.84 -7.16
CA ALA A 325 14.29 7.24 -7.71
C ALA A 325 15.50 8.21 -7.68
N LEU A 326 15.29 9.48 -8.00
CA LEU A 326 16.33 10.51 -7.92
C LEU A 326 16.77 10.76 -6.48
N PHE A 327 15.81 10.86 -5.56
CA PHE A 327 16.09 11.00 -4.12
C PHE A 327 16.88 9.80 -3.58
N ALA A 328 16.47 8.58 -3.93
CA ALA A 328 17.19 7.37 -3.56
C ALA A 328 18.63 7.34 -4.11
N LYS A 329 18.86 7.82 -5.33
CA LYS A 329 20.21 7.91 -5.90
C LYS A 329 21.07 8.94 -5.15
N SER A 330 20.53 10.11 -4.83
CA SER A 330 21.28 11.18 -4.14
C SER A 330 21.71 10.77 -2.73
N LYS A 331 20.85 10.06 -1.98
CA LYS A 331 21.20 9.57 -0.64
C LYS A 331 22.19 8.40 -0.66
N ARG A 332 22.20 7.56 -1.72
CA ARG A 332 23.22 6.51 -1.90
C ARG A 332 24.61 7.07 -2.20
N SER A 333 24.70 8.17 -2.95
CA SER A 333 25.99 8.83 -3.22
C SER A 333 26.61 9.51 -2.00
N LEU A 334 25.82 9.75 -0.94
CA LEU A 334 26.31 10.34 0.32
C LEU A 334 26.80 9.30 1.33
N THR A 335 26.53 8.01 1.09
CA THR A 335 26.90 6.89 1.99
C THR A 335 28.07 6.04 1.49
N VAL A 336 28.64 6.40 0.34
CA VAL A 336 29.89 5.84 -0.23
C VAL A 336 30.99 6.86 -0.02
#